data_AF-A0A833H0A5-F1
#
_entry.id   AF-A0A833H0A5-F1
#
_cell.length_a   1.000
_cell.length_b   1.000
_cell.length_c   1.000
_cell.angle_alpha   90.00
_cell.angle_beta   90.00
_cell.angle_gamma   90.00
#
_symmetry.space_group_name_H-M   'P 1'
#
loop_
_entity.id
_entity.type
_entity.pdbx_description
1 polymer ?
#
loop_
_entity_poly.entity_id
_entity_poly.type
_entity_poly.pdbx_seq_one_letter_code
_entity_poly.pdbx_strand_id
1 'polypeptide(L)'
;MNKETTFYTCLIEERDDLNPFVQVYWAHAEEMGQAIEMMLDVAKENGLQRPFPRQCDPYDIKNLPDDIERSSDAAVFWTANRYAFPPGGKMLDLPVGIIASCIEGDHDIEEIEQGFTVFPGDKLKTIAVNVGVDQLEVLYGKILELFPVYKVFWCLLHDHWNDDSSDLFFVNEDLNSPDRIKAFIAENRANTILNGYITLTSYLEEGATNINISDHKRIIVRTYSKAVVDQISTLLESNELERKDSIVSIDAGIHHWHYRISDSLEKEQMKALLKSLGFKPWTPGS
;
A
#
# COMPACT_ATOMS: atom_id res chain seq x y z
N MET A 1 19.13 -13.58 -18.08
CA MET A 1 18.55 -12.65 -19.07
C MET A 1 18.71 -11.27 -18.45
N ASN A 2 19.30 -10.29 -19.14
CA ASN A 2 19.19 -8.91 -18.68
C ASN A 2 17.71 -8.55 -18.83
N LYS A 3 17.02 -8.26 -17.72
CA LYS A 3 15.66 -7.73 -17.77
C LYS A 3 15.73 -6.36 -18.44
N GLU A 4 14.76 -6.08 -19.30
CA GLU A 4 14.65 -4.78 -19.97
C GLU A 4 14.26 -3.73 -18.93
N THR A 5 15.00 -2.62 -18.85
CA THR A 5 14.73 -1.55 -17.89
C THR A 5 13.67 -0.61 -18.46
N THR A 6 12.66 -0.29 -17.67
CA THR A 6 11.67 0.74 -17.94
C THR A 6 12.20 2.09 -17.44
N PHE A 7 11.76 3.19 -18.06
CA PHE A 7 12.04 4.54 -17.59
C PHE A 7 10.81 5.07 -16.85
N TYR A 8 11.00 5.59 -15.65
CA TYR A 8 9.92 6.07 -14.79
C TYR A 8 10.09 7.55 -14.47
N THR A 9 8.98 8.23 -14.21
CA THR A 9 8.93 9.59 -13.65
C THR A 9 8.32 9.52 -12.26
N CYS A 10 8.79 10.33 -11.32
CA CYS A 10 8.21 10.46 -9.99
C CYS A 10 8.19 11.92 -9.54
N LEU A 11 7.05 12.35 -8.98
CA LEU A 11 6.94 13.58 -8.24
C LEU A 11 7.31 13.31 -6.78
N ILE A 12 8.44 13.87 -6.33
CA ILE A 12 8.93 13.71 -4.96
C ILE A 12 8.72 15.02 -4.20
N GLU A 13 8.01 14.91 -3.08
CA GLU A 13 7.78 16.01 -2.14
C GLU A 13 8.87 16.03 -1.06
N GLU A 14 9.41 17.20 -0.76
CA GLU A 14 10.05 17.45 0.54
C GLU A 14 8.97 17.79 1.56
N ARG A 15 8.74 16.88 2.52
CA ARG A 15 7.73 17.04 3.58
C ARG A 15 8.22 18.00 4.67
N ASP A 16 8.49 19.25 4.31
CA ASP A 16 8.83 20.29 5.27
C ASP A 16 7.59 21.05 5.75
N ASP A 17 7.43 21.19 7.07
CA ASP A 17 6.23 21.81 7.66
C ASP A 17 6.14 23.33 7.41
N LEU A 18 7.25 23.96 7.00
CA LEU A 18 7.33 25.40 6.79
C LEU A 18 7.46 25.76 5.30
N ASN A 19 8.21 24.97 4.54
CA ASN A 19 8.54 25.23 3.14
C ASN A 19 8.44 23.94 2.30
N PRO A 20 7.26 23.32 2.20
CA PRO A 20 7.12 22.13 1.39
C PRO A 20 7.25 22.47 -0.08
N PHE A 21 7.85 21.56 -0.85
CA PHE A 21 7.96 21.69 -2.30
C PHE A 21 7.98 20.31 -2.95
N VAL A 22 7.63 20.28 -4.23
CA VAL A 22 7.80 19.09 -5.07
C VAL A 22 8.87 19.33 -6.13
N GLN A 23 9.50 18.23 -6.54
CA GLN A 23 10.52 18.19 -7.57
C GLN A 23 10.35 16.90 -8.38
N VAL A 24 10.61 16.97 -9.68
CA VAL A 24 10.44 15.82 -10.58
C VAL A 24 11.75 15.07 -10.73
N TYR A 25 11.66 13.75 -10.62
CA TYR A 25 12.76 12.81 -10.77
C TYR A 25 12.41 11.77 -11.84
N TRP A 26 13.43 11.20 -12.45
CA TRP A 26 13.31 10.06 -13.36
C TRP A 26 14.38 9.03 -13.10
N ALA A 27 14.10 7.76 -13.39
CA ALA A 27 15.10 6.70 -13.29
C ALA A 27 14.86 5.58 -14.29
N HIS A 28 15.96 4.95 -14.71
CA HIS A 28 15.93 3.63 -15.33
C HIS A 28 15.91 2.56 -14.26
N ALA A 29 14.90 1.68 -14.28
CA ALA A 29 14.79 0.57 -13.35
C ALA A 29 14.09 -0.61 -14.00
N GLU A 30 14.28 -1.80 -13.44
CA GLU A 30 13.51 -2.98 -13.88
C GLU A 30 12.05 -2.85 -13.45
N GLU A 31 11.80 -2.23 -12.29
CA GLU A 31 10.48 -2.10 -11.69
C GLU A 31 10.28 -0.75 -10.99
N MET A 32 9.02 -0.34 -10.84
CA MET A 32 8.65 0.95 -10.26
C MET A 32 9.17 1.16 -8.83
N GLY A 33 9.10 0.15 -7.96
CA GLY A 33 9.58 0.29 -6.59
C GLY A 33 11.08 0.54 -6.51
N GLN A 34 11.86 -0.14 -7.35
CA GLN A 34 13.29 0.13 -7.50
C GLN A 34 13.54 1.56 -8.01
N ALA A 35 12.76 2.02 -8.99
CA ALA A 35 12.85 3.38 -9.50
C ALA A 35 12.61 4.42 -8.39
N ILE A 36 11.55 4.23 -7.59
CA ILE A 36 11.19 5.10 -6.47
C ILE A 36 12.33 5.16 -5.45
N GLU A 37 12.89 4.01 -5.04
CA GLU A 37 14.00 3.97 -4.08
C GLU A 37 15.24 4.70 -4.59
N MET A 38 15.64 4.44 -5.85
CA MET A 38 16.77 5.13 -6.48
C MET A 38 16.57 6.66 -6.52
N MET A 39 15.38 7.11 -6.89
CA MET A 39 15.05 8.54 -6.93
C MET A 39 15.02 9.17 -5.53
N LEU A 40 14.50 8.46 -4.52
CA LEU A 40 14.49 8.93 -3.13
C LEU A 40 15.90 9.03 -2.54
N ASP A 41 16.80 8.11 -2.88
CA ASP A 41 18.18 8.16 -2.39
C ASP A 41 18.95 9.34 -3.01
N VAL A 42 18.82 9.55 -4.33
CA VAL A 42 19.40 10.73 -4.99
C VAL A 42 18.77 12.03 -4.48
N ALA A 43 17.47 12.05 -4.18
CA ALA A 43 16.83 13.20 -3.55
C ALA A 43 17.49 13.57 -2.21
N LYS A 44 17.79 12.58 -1.36
CA LYS A 44 18.51 12.81 -0.09
C LYS A 44 19.94 13.32 -0.32
N GLU A 45 20.65 12.77 -1.30
CA GLU A 45 21.99 13.24 -1.70
C GLU A 45 21.96 14.70 -2.17
N ASN A 46 20.88 15.10 -2.85
CA ASN A 46 20.60 16.48 -3.27
C ASN A 46 20.10 17.39 -2.13
N GLY A 47 20.08 16.88 -0.89
CA GLY A 47 19.83 17.65 0.32
C GLY A 47 18.37 17.68 0.80
N LEU A 48 17.46 16.90 0.20
CA LEU A 48 16.11 16.71 0.74
C LEU A 48 16.19 15.95 2.07
N GLN A 49 15.54 16.45 3.11
CA GLN A 49 15.62 15.87 4.45
C GLN A 49 14.51 14.84 4.68
N ARG A 50 13.33 15.09 4.12
CA ARG A 50 12.14 14.26 4.28
C ARG A 50 11.45 13.99 2.93
N PRO A 51 12.17 13.43 1.93
CA PRO A 51 11.57 13.16 0.64
C PRO A 51 10.47 12.09 0.74
N PHE A 52 9.40 12.26 -0.02
CA PHE A 52 8.28 11.33 -0.10
C PHE A 52 7.72 11.26 -1.53
N PRO A 53 7.51 10.06 -2.10
CA PRO A 53 6.97 9.94 -3.44
C PRO A 53 5.45 10.17 -3.43
N ARG A 54 4.97 11.10 -4.25
CA ARG A 54 3.53 11.42 -4.36
C ARG A 54 2.87 10.72 -5.53
N GLN A 55 3.52 10.78 -6.69
CA GLN A 55 3.02 10.20 -7.93
C GLN A 55 4.17 9.55 -8.69
N CYS A 56 3.89 8.47 -9.41
CA CYS A 56 4.87 7.81 -10.27
C CYS A 56 4.20 7.12 -11.45
N ASP A 57 4.84 7.18 -12.62
CA ASP A 57 4.38 6.53 -13.85
C ASP A 57 5.54 6.01 -14.68
N PRO A 58 5.30 4.98 -15.52
CA PRO A 58 6.13 4.74 -16.69
C PRO A 58 6.21 6.00 -17.56
N TYR A 59 7.38 6.28 -18.13
CA TYR A 59 7.66 7.51 -18.87
C TYR A 59 8.42 7.20 -20.17
N ASP A 60 8.02 7.83 -21.28
CA ASP A 60 8.80 7.76 -22.52
C ASP A 60 10.00 8.70 -22.42
N ILE A 61 11.21 8.13 -22.37
CA ILE A 61 12.47 8.89 -22.29
C ILE A 61 12.62 9.93 -23.40
N LYS A 62 11.95 9.77 -24.56
CA LYS A 62 11.98 10.77 -25.63
C LYS A 62 11.33 12.11 -25.23
N ASN A 63 10.51 12.10 -24.18
CA ASN A 63 9.86 13.30 -23.65
C ASN A 63 10.64 13.94 -22.51
N LEU A 64 11.80 13.37 -22.13
CA LEU A 64 12.62 13.89 -21.06
C LEU A 64 13.07 15.33 -21.39
N PRO A 65 12.90 16.31 -20.47
CA PRO A 65 13.32 17.68 -20.72
C PRO A 65 14.83 17.82 -20.96
N ASP A 66 15.22 18.86 -21.69
CA ASP A 66 16.64 19.14 -21.95
C ASP A 66 17.35 19.74 -20.72
N ASP A 67 16.61 20.39 -19.82
CA ASP A 67 17.10 21.12 -18.65
C ASP A 67 17.05 20.28 -17.36
N ILE A 68 17.66 19.09 -17.42
CA ILE A 68 17.76 18.16 -16.29
C ILE A 68 19.18 18.08 -15.74
N GLU A 69 19.26 17.76 -14.45
CA GLU A 69 20.46 17.26 -13.81
C GLU A 69 20.47 15.71 -13.82
N ARG A 70 21.63 15.11 -13.57
CA ARG A 70 21.78 13.65 -13.57
C ARG A 70 22.81 13.17 -12.55
N SER A 71 22.60 11.97 -12.04
CA SER A 71 23.56 11.27 -11.21
C SER A 71 24.83 10.97 -11.99
N SER A 72 25.92 10.67 -11.28
CA SER A 72 27.24 10.44 -11.90
C SER A 72 27.26 9.26 -12.89
N ASP A 73 26.42 8.25 -12.65
CA ASP A 73 26.22 7.08 -13.49
C ASP A 73 25.08 7.25 -14.53
N ALA A 74 24.40 8.39 -14.52
CA ALA A 74 23.21 8.69 -15.32
C ALA A 74 22.07 7.67 -15.17
N ALA A 75 21.96 7.02 -14.01
CA ALA A 75 20.84 6.14 -13.68
C ALA A 75 19.59 6.92 -13.23
N VAL A 76 19.79 8.10 -12.64
CA VAL A 76 18.73 8.98 -12.11
C VAL A 76 18.90 10.40 -12.66
N PHE A 77 17.78 11.04 -12.97
CA PHE A 77 17.69 12.40 -13.50
C PHE A 77 16.71 13.21 -12.65
N TRP A 78 16.86 14.53 -12.60
CA TRP A 78 15.92 15.40 -11.89
C TRP A 78 15.92 16.83 -12.44
N THR A 79 14.86 17.57 -12.18
CA THR A 79 14.83 19.01 -12.48
C THR A 79 15.50 19.80 -11.37
N ALA A 80 16.31 20.82 -11.66
CA ALA A 80 16.78 21.76 -10.63
C ALA A 80 15.62 22.58 -10.02
N ASN A 81 14.52 22.73 -10.78
CA ASN A 81 13.34 23.47 -10.37
C ASN A 81 12.64 22.80 -9.17
N ARG A 82 12.23 23.63 -8.21
CA ARG A 82 11.45 23.25 -7.04
C ARG A 82 10.16 24.05 -7.04
N TYR A 83 9.04 23.36 -6.89
CA TYR A 83 7.71 23.96 -6.89
C TYR A 83 7.17 23.97 -5.47
N ALA A 84 7.36 25.10 -4.78
CA ALA A 84 6.90 25.28 -3.41
C ALA A 84 5.39 25.54 -3.37
N PHE A 85 4.75 25.08 -2.29
CA PHE A 85 3.33 25.30 -2.05
C PHE A 85 3.07 25.69 -0.58
N PRO A 86 1.89 26.26 -0.26
CA PRO A 86 1.61 26.72 1.09
C PRO A 86 1.69 25.58 2.12
N PRO A 87 2.30 25.81 3.28
CA PRO A 87 2.31 24.83 4.37
C PRO A 87 0.90 24.63 4.93
N GLY A 88 0.61 23.41 5.40
CA GLY A 88 -0.64 23.06 6.10
C GLY A 88 -1.64 22.22 5.30
N GLY A 89 -1.41 22.00 3.99
CA GLY A 89 -2.11 20.97 3.23
C GLY A 89 -1.54 19.60 3.59
N LYS A 90 -2.18 18.84 4.48
CA LYS A 90 -1.76 17.48 4.78
C LYS A 90 -2.47 16.51 3.84
N MET A 91 -1.82 16.17 2.75
CA MET A 91 -2.20 15.00 1.94
C MET A 91 -1.94 13.73 2.76
N LEU A 92 -2.80 12.73 2.60
CA LEU A 92 -2.54 11.43 3.21
C LEU A 92 -1.32 10.79 2.54
N ASP A 93 -0.29 10.48 3.33
CA ASP A 93 0.86 9.71 2.87
C ASP A 93 0.41 8.26 2.60
N LEU A 94 0.17 7.93 1.34
CA LEU A 94 -0.29 6.60 0.94
C LEU A 94 0.66 5.50 1.45
N PRO A 95 0.13 4.37 1.94
CA PRO A 95 0.99 3.26 2.34
C PRO A 95 1.81 2.67 1.18
N VAL A 96 2.99 2.17 1.51
CA VAL A 96 3.90 1.53 0.55
C VAL A 96 3.23 0.35 -0.15
N GLY A 97 3.53 0.22 -1.44
CA GLY A 97 2.98 -0.80 -2.35
C GLY A 97 1.91 -0.25 -3.28
N ILE A 98 1.43 0.97 -3.04
CA ILE A 98 0.58 1.72 -3.97
C ILE A 98 1.10 3.14 -4.14
N ILE A 99 0.92 3.70 -5.33
CA ILE A 99 1.28 5.09 -5.64
C ILE A 99 0.30 5.65 -6.67
N ALA A 100 -0.07 6.92 -6.53
CA ALA A 100 -0.92 7.57 -7.52
C ALA A 100 -0.18 7.75 -8.86
N SER A 101 -0.95 7.74 -9.93
CA SER A 101 -0.50 8.15 -11.25
C SER A 101 -0.60 9.68 -11.37
N CYS A 102 0.18 10.27 -12.26
CA CYS A 102 0.01 11.64 -12.76
C CYS A 102 -1.16 11.78 -13.74
N ILE A 103 -1.84 10.68 -14.10
CA ILE A 103 -3.05 10.70 -14.93
C ILE A 103 -4.23 11.18 -14.08
N GLU A 104 -4.90 12.25 -14.55
CA GLU A 104 -6.13 12.77 -13.95
C GLU A 104 -7.24 11.70 -13.96
N GLY A 105 -7.88 11.51 -12.80
CA GLY A 105 -8.99 10.60 -12.60
C GLY A 105 -10.32 11.31 -12.31
N ASP A 106 -11.29 10.57 -11.79
CA ASP A 106 -12.57 11.15 -11.32
C ASP A 106 -12.40 11.93 -10.00
N HIS A 107 -11.34 11.60 -9.27
CA HIS A 107 -10.95 12.21 -8.00
C HIS A 107 -9.44 12.47 -8.00
N ASP A 108 -9.02 13.42 -7.19
CA ASP A 108 -7.62 13.75 -6.94
C ASP A 108 -7.08 13.06 -5.67
N ILE A 109 -5.77 12.83 -5.59
CA ILE A 109 -5.13 12.20 -4.41
C ILE A 109 -5.31 13.05 -3.14
N GLU A 110 -5.41 14.37 -3.29
CA GLU A 110 -5.69 15.33 -2.22
C GLU A 110 -7.05 15.12 -1.57
N GLU A 111 -8.00 14.46 -2.24
CA GLU A 111 -9.33 14.14 -1.69
C GLU A 111 -9.30 12.90 -0.77
N ILE A 112 -8.22 12.12 -0.77
CA ILE A 112 -8.08 10.96 0.11
C ILE A 112 -7.78 11.45 1.53
N GLU A 113 -8.77 11.32 2.41
CA GLU A 113 -8.64 11.65 3.82
C GLU A 113 -8.47 10.41 4.71
N GLN A 114 -7.77 10.60 5.83
CA GLN A 114 -7.74 9.63 6.93
C GLN A 114 -9.11 9.53 7.60
N GLY A 115 -9.53 8.32 7.94
CA GLY A 115 -10.79 8.08 8.64
C GLY A 115 -11.39 6.73 8.30
N PHE A 116 -12.62 6.50 8.73
CA PHE A 116 -13.33 5.26 8.40
C PHE A 116 -14.81 5.46 8.14
N THR A 117 -15.38 4.56 7.33
CA THR A 117 -16.82 4.49 7.06
C THR A 117 -17.33 3.10 7.39
N VAL A 118 -18.57 3.04 7.90
CA VAL A 118 -19.30 1.80 8.12
C VAL A 118 -20.47 1.75 7.15
N PHE A 119 -20.38 0.88 6.16
CA PHE A 119 -21.44 0.67 5.17
C PHE A 119 -22.48 -0.32 5.72
N PRO A 120 -23.75 0.10 5.88
CA PRO A 120 -24.82 -0.80 6.24
C PRO A 120 -25.26 -1.59 5.00
N GLY A 121 -24.91 -2.87 4.93
CA GLY A 121 -25.61 -3.81 4.05
C GLY A 121 -26.74 -4.53 4.80
N ASP A 122 -27.69 -5.11 4.07
CA ASP A 122 -28.87 -5.78 4.63
C ASP A 122 -28.53 -6.83 5.70
N LYS A 123 -27.40 -7.52 5.54
CA LYS A 123 -26.87 -8.49 6.51
C LYS A 123 -25.36 -8.35 6.70
N LEU A 124 -24.63 -8.21 5.58
CA LEU A 124 -23.19 -8.02 5.59
C LEU A 124 -22.88 -6.54 5.84
N LYS A 125 -22.06 -6.27 6.85
CA LYS A 125 -21.57 -4.93 7.19
C LYS A 125 -20.12 -4.82 6.74
N THR A 126 -19.75 -3.66 6.21
CA THR A 126 -18.38 -3.38 5.79
C THR A 126 -17.84 -2.17 6.54
N ILE A 127 -16.65 -2.29 7.13
CA ILE A 127 -15.87 -1.15 7.64
C ILE A 127 -14.72 -0.95 6.66
N ALA A 128 -14.60 0.26 6.12
CA ALA A 128 -13.47 0.63 5.28
C ALA A 128 -12.67 1.74 5.98
N VAL A 129 -11.36 1.58 6.04
CA VAL A 129 -10.46 2.48 6.78
C VAL A 129 -9.36 2.98 5.85
N ASN A 130 -9.21 4.31 5.80
CA ASN A 130 -8.08 4.98 5.17
C ASN A 130 -7.13 5.46 6.27
N VAL A 131 -5.86 5.08 6.15
CA VAL A 131 -4.79 5.50 7.05
C VAL A 131 -3.50 5.69 6.27
N GLY A 132 -2.61 6.54 6.79
CA GLY A 132 -1.32 6.78 6.18
C GLY A 132 -0.34 5.62 6.37
N VAL A 133 0.79 5.71 5.67
CA VAL A 133 1.88 4.73 5.65
C VAL A 133 2.32 4.26 7.04
N ASP A 134 2.42 5.17 8.00
CA ASP A 134 2.91 4.87 9.35
C ASP A 134 1.88 4.17 10.24
N GLN A 135 0.60 4.17 9.85
CA GLN A 135 -0.51 3.71 10.68
C GLN A 135 -1.10 2.37 10.23
N LEU A 136 -0.96 1.98 8.97
CA LEU A 136 -1.63 0.78 8.42
C LEU A 136 -1.35 -0.49 9.22
N GLU A 137 -0.06 -0.82 9.41
CA GLU A 137 0.37 -2.02 10.13
C GLU A 137 0.01 -1.95 11.62
N VAL A 138 0.23 -0.78 12.24
CA VAL A 138 -0.05 -0.55 13.67
C VAL A 138 -1.54 -0.73 13.96
N LEU A 139 -2.39 -0.15 13.13
CA LEU A 139 -3.83 -0.22 13.31
C LEU A 139 -4.36 -1.63 13.03
N TYR A 140 -3.85 -2.31 12.01
CA TYR A 140 -4.18 -3.70 11.76
C TYR A 140 -3.84 -4.57 12.97
N GLY A 141 -2.65 -4.41 13.55
CA GLY A 141 -2.24 -5.10 14.77
C GLY A 141 -3.18 -4.84 15.96
N LYS A 142 -3.60 -3.59 16.18
CA LYS A 142 -4.56 -3.24 17.23
C LYS A 142 -5.94 -3.88 17.01
N ILE A 143 -6.41 -3.93 15.75
CA ILE A 143 -7.66 -4.62 15.41
C ILE A 143 -7.53 -6.12 15.69
N LEU A 144 -6.37 -6.71 15.40
CA LEU A 144 -6.14 -8.13 15.70
C LEU A 144 -6.27 -8.43 17.20
N GLU A 145 -5.72 -7.56 18.04
CA GLU A 145 -5.72 -7.72 19.49
C GLU A 145 -7.11 -7.66 20.15
N LEU A 146 -8.14 -7.17 19.45
CA LEU A 146 -9.52 -7.24 19.92
C LEU A 146 -10.02 -8.69 20.08
N PHE A 147 -9.44 -9.64 19.33
CA PHE A 147 -9.92 -11.00 19.25
C PHE A 147 -8.80 -12.00 19.60
N PRO A 148 -9.03 -12.92 20.56
CA PRO A 148 -7.96 -13.79 21.05
C PRO A 148 -7.61 -14.92 20.08
N VAL A 149 -8.53 -15.31 19.19
CA VAL A 149 -8.38 -16.48 18.31
C VAL A 149 -8.93 -16.19 16.93
N TYR A 150 -8.13 -16.53 15.92
CA TYR A 150 -8.49 -16.54 14.51
C TYR A 150 -8.56 -17.99 14.04
N LYS A 151 -9.52 -18.32 13.18
CA LYS A 151 -9.60 -19.68 12.64
C LYS A 151 -8.56 -19.91 11.56
N VAL A 152 -8.28 -18.88 10.76
CA VAL A 152 -7.42 -19.00 9.60
C VAL A 152 -6.88 -17.64 9.14
N PHE A 153 -5.69 -17.67 8.58
CA PHE A 153 -5.04 -16.54 7.95
C PHE A 153 -4.79 -16.83 6.47
N TRP A 154 -5.17 -15.91 5.59
CA TRP A 154 -4.94 -16.02 4.15
C TRP A 154 -3.95 -14.99 3.65
N CYS A 155 -3.18 -15.41 2.64
CA CYS A 155 -2.39 -14.55 1.78
C CYS A 155 -2.88 -14.75 0.34
N LEU A 156 -3.36 -13.67 -0.28
CA LEU A 156 -3.80 -13.63 -1.66
C LEU A 156 -2.73 -12.94 -2.50
N LEU A 157 -2.27 -13.61 -3.55
CA LEU A 157 -1.34 -13.06 -4.53
C LEU A 157 -2.15 -12.73 -5.78
N HIS A 158 -2.21 -11.45 -6.10
CA HIS A 158 -3.07 -10.95 -7.16
C HIS A 158 -2.56 -11.31 -8.56
N ASP A 159 -3.49 -11.51 -9.49
CA ASP A 159 -3.23 -11.87 -10.89
C ASP A 159 -2.41 -10.82 -11.64
N HIS A 160 -2.75 -9.54 -11.46
CA HIS A 160 -2.13 -8.37 -12.09
C HIS A 160 -0.69 -8.09 -11.64
N TRP A 161 -0.10 -8.91 -10.76
CA TRP A 161 1.35 -8.83 -10.48
C TRP A 161 2.18 -9.11 -11.74
N ASN A 162 1.81 -10.13 -12.52
CA ASN A 162 2.51 -10.53 -13.74
C ASN A 162 1.55 -10.75 -14.92
N ASP A 163 0.38 -10.10 -14.89
CA ASP A 163 -0.73 -10.33 -15.83
C ASP A 163 -1.12 -11.82 -15.96
N ASP A 164 -1.16 -12.53 -14.83
CA ASP A 164 -1.58 -13.93 -14.77
C ASP A 164 -3.10 -14.06 -15.01
N SER A 165 -3.57 -15.28 -15.29
CA SER A 165 -5.00 -15.51 -15.56
C SER A 165 -5.89 -15.54 -14.32
N SER A 166 -5.31 -15.62 -13.12
CA SER A 166 -6.09 -15.79 -11.88
C SER A 166 -5.28 -15.52 -10.62
N ASP A 167 -5.98 -15.01 -9.61
CA ASP A 167 -5.53 -14.91 -8.23
C ASP A 167 -5.12 -16.26 -7.61
N LEU A 168 -4.13 -16.23 -6.72
CA LEU A 168 -3.68 -17.40 -5.96
C LEU A 168 -3.92 -17.20 -4.47
N PHE A 169 -4.67 -18.12 -3.87
CA PHE A 169 -4.97 -18.11 -2.44
C PHE A 169 -4.08 -19.10 -1.69
N PHE A 170 -3.48 -18.63 -0.60
CA PHE A 170 -2.71 -19.43 0.33
C PHE A 170 -3.30 -19.30 1.72
N VAL A 171 -3.40 -20.44 2.43
CA VAL A 171 -4.09 -20.53 3.71
C VAL A 171 -3.19 -21.12 4.79
N ASN A 172 -3.25 -20.56 6.00
CA ASN A 172 -2.54 -21.07 7.17
C ASN A 172 -3.45 -21.03 8.41
N GLU A 173 -3.73 -22.20 8.98
CA GLU A 173 -4.57 -22.37 10.18
C GLU A 173 -3.76 -22.29 11.49
N ASP A 174 -2.42 -22.38 11.42
CA ASP A 174 -1.54 -22.28 12.59
C ASP A 174 -1.29 -20.82 13.00
N LEU A 175 -1.48 -19.87 12.07
CA LEU A 175 -1.50 -18.42 12.34
C LEU A 175 -2.87 -18.01 12.92
N ASN A 176 -3.17 -18.54 14.10
CA ASN A 176 -4.48 -18.47 14.74
C ASN A 176 -4.56 -17.50 15.94
N SER A 177 -3.53 -16.69 16.17
CA SER A 177 -3.52 -15.70 17.25
C SER A 177 -2.93 -14.37 16.79
N PRO A 178 -3.28 -13.24 17.44
CA PRO A 178 -2.73 -11.92 17.11
C PRO A 178 -1.20 -11.91 17.08
N ASP A 179 -0.55 -12.48 18.09
CA ASP A 179 0.91 -12.48 18.19
C ASP A 179 1.58 -13.25 17.05
N ARG A 180 1.02 -14.39 16.64
CA ARG A 180 1.56 -15.19 15.53
C ARG A 180 1.39 -14.47 14.20
N ILE A 181 0.24 -13.87 13.95
CA ILE A 181 -0.04 -13.11 12.73
C ILE A 181 0.89 -11.89 12.65
N LYS A 182 1.02 -11.14 13.75
CA LYS A 182 1.92 -9.97 13.82
C LYS A 182 3.38 -10.36 13.63
N ALA A 183 3.83 -11.47 14.23
CA ALA A 183 5.19 -11.98 14.04
C ALA A 183 5.46 -12.36 12.58
N PHE A 184 4.53 -13.09 11.94
CA PHE A 184 4.63 -13.43 10.52
C PHE A 184 4.75 -12.18 9.63
N ILE A 185 3.90 -11.18 9.86
CA ILE A 185 3.93 -9.91 9.14
C ILE A 185 5.27 -9.20 9.35
N ALA A 186 5.74 -9.07 10.58
CA ALA A 186 6.98 -8.38 10.90
C ALA A 186 8.21 -9.07 10.27
N GLU A 187 8.27 -10.39 10.33
CA GLU A 187 9.36 -11.20 9.75
C GLU A 187 9.36 -11.16 8.22
N ASN A 188 8.19 -10.92 7.59
CA ASN A 188 8.01 -10.93 6.14
C ASN A 188 7.49 -9.58 5.61
N ARG A 189 7.84 -8.49 6.27
CA ARG A 189 7.23 -7.17 6.05
C ARG A 189 7.33 -6.68 4.60
N ALA A 190 8.51 -6.82 3.99
CA ALA A 190 8.76 -6.49 2.58
C ALA A 190 7.90 -7.32 1.61
N ASN A 191 7.62 -8.57 1.98
CA ASN A 191 6.89 -9.55 1.17
C ASN A 191 5.39 -9.58 1.47
N THR A 192 4.89 -8.69 2.32
CA THR A 192 3.48 -8.70 2.76
C THR A 192 2.92 -7.29 2.73
N ILE A 193 3.04 -6.53 3.82
CA ILE A 193 2.43 -5.20 3.94
C ILE A 193 2.98 -4.23 2.89
N LEU A 194 4.28 -4.27 2.58
CA LEU A 194 4.90 -3.33 1.62
C LEU A 194 4.79 -3.77 0.15
N ASN A 195 4.15 -4.90 -0.14
CA ASN A 195 4.01 -5.42 -1.49
C ASN A 195 2.59 -5.18 -2.02
N GLY A 196 2.44 -4.29 -3.00
CA GLY A 196 1.17 -3.89 -3.61
C GLY A 196 0.30 -5.01 -4.16
N TYR A 197 0.88 -6.16 -4.45
CA TYR A 197 0.21 -7.29 -5.10
C TYR A 197 -0.28 -8.35 -4.11
N ILE A 198 -0.39 -8.00 -2.82
CA ILE A 198 -0.76 -8.93 -1.76
C ILE A 198 -1.89 -8.37 -0.89
N THR A 199 -2.92 -9.19 -0.73
CA THR A 199 -3.95 -9.02 0.29
C THR A 199 -3.72 -10.01 1.43
N LEU A 200 -3.78 -9.52 2.67
CA LEU A 200 -3.72 -10.33 3.87
C LEU A 200 -5.10 -10.38 4.52
N THR A 201 -5.56 -11.56 4.92
CA THR A 201 -6.89 -11.71 5.55
C THR A 201 -6.80 -12.54 6.82
N SER A 202 -7.25 -11.98 7.94
CA SER A 202 -7.46 -12.72 9.18
C SER A 202 -8.94 -13.02 9.35
N TYR A 203 -9.30 -14.28 9.57
CA TYR A 203 -10.70 -14.70 9.68
C TYR A 203 -11.10 -15.20 11.06
N LEU A 204 -12.27 -14.73 11.47
CA LEU A 204 -12.92 -15.04 12.74
C LEU A 204 -14.24 -15.76 12.45
N GLU A 205 -14.56 -16.78 13.24
CA GLU A 205 -15.87 -17.45 13.14
C GLU A 205 -17.01 -16.51 13.54
N GLU A 206 -16.78 -15.60 14.50
CA GLU A 206 -17.80 -14.65 14.92
C GLU A 206 -18.22 -13.76 13.75
N GLY A 207 -19.49 -13.85 13.39
CA GLY A 207 -20.05 -13.10 12.27
C GLY A 207 -19.42 -13.45 10.92
N ALA A 208 -18.70 -14.58 10.80
CA ALA A 208 -17.89 -14.95 9.65
C ALA A 208 -17.04 -13.76 9.16
N THR A 209 -16.29 -13.15 10.09
CA THR A 209 -15.62 -11.88 9.87
C THR A 209 -14.31 -12.06 9.12
N ASN A 210 -14.13 -11.30 8.04
CA ASN A 210 -12.84 -11.14 7.35
C ASN A 210 -12.26 -9.76 7.70
N ILE A 211 -11.04 -9.72 8.21
CA ILE A 211 -10.28 -8.49 8.48
C ILE A 211 -9.09 -8.45 7.51
N ASN A 212 -9.17 -7.57 6.52
CA ASN A 212 -8.22 -7.54 5.41
C ASN A 212 -7.32 -6.32 5.46
N ILE A 213 -6.05 -6.48 5.09
CA ILE A 213 -5.28 -5.42 4.43
C ILE A 213 -5.39 -5.71 2.92
N SER A 214 -6.03 -4.82 2.16
CA SER A 214 -6.16 -4.98 0.70
C SER A 214 -4.86 -4.71 -0.04
N ASP A 215 -4.81 -5.10 -1.31
CA ASP A 215 -3.83 -4.68 -2.32
C ASP A 215 -3.74 -3.16 -2.45
N HIS A 216 -4.87 -2.47 -2.34
CA HIS A 216 -4.97 -1.01 -2.27
C HIS A 216 -4.54 -0.43 -0.90
N LYS A 217 -3.92 -1.26 -0.05
CA LYS A 217 -3.35 -0.89 1.26
C LYS A 217 -4.32 -0.20 2.22
N ARG A 218 -5.54 -0.70 2.26
CA ARG A 218 -6.59 -0.26 3.19
C ARG A 218 -7.00 -1.40 4.11
N ILE A 219 -7.53 -1.04 5.28
CA ILE A 219 -8.16 -2.04 6.14
C ILE A 219 -9.63 -2.16 5.76
N ILE A 220 -10.04 -3.35 5.33
CA ILE A 220 -11.42 -3.66 4.97
C ILE A 220 -11.92 -4.80 5.85
N VAL A 221 -12.91 -4.52 6.70
CA VAL A 221 -13.57 -5.52 7.53
C VAL A 221 -14.93 -5.85 6.96
N ARG A 222 -15.22 -7.14 6.75
CA ARG A 222 -16.53 -7.62 6.31
C ARG A 222 -17.07 -8.60 7.33
N THR A 223 -18.24 -8.32 7.90
CA THR A 223 -18.81 -9.13 8.99
C THR A 223 -20.34 -9.11 9.00
N TYR A 224 -20.94 -10.20 9.45
CA TYR A 224 -22.37 -10.26 9.80
C TYR A 224 -22.64 -9.85 11.26
N SER A 225 -21.63 -9.82 12.14
CA SER A 225 -21.80 -9.50 13.58
C SER A 225 -21.88 -7.99 13.80
N LYS A 226 -22.93 -7.54 14.50
CA LYS A 226 -23.00 -6.14 14.97
C LYS A 226 -22.01 -5.87 16.10
N ALA A 227 -21.76 -6.85 16.98
CA ALA A 227 -20.83 -6.70 18.08
C ALA A 227 -19.38 -6.48 17.60
N VAL A 228 -18.97 -7.18 16.53
CA VAL A 228 -17.67 -6.95 15.87
C VAL A 228 -17.58 -5.52 15.32
N VAL A 229 -18.65 -5.04 14.66
CA VAL A 229 -18.67 -3.65 14.15
C VAL A 229 -18.54 -2.64 15.28
N ASP A 230 -19.28 -2.81 16.36
CA ASP A 230 -19.27 -1.88 17.48
C ASP A 230 -17.88 -1.87 18.15
N GLN A 231 -17.26 -3.04 18.39
CA GLN A 231 -15.90 -3.15 18.96
C GLN A 231 -14.82 -2.47 18.08
N ILE A 232 -14.82 -2.77 16.78
CA ILE A 232 -13.84 -2.18 15.85
C ILE A 232 -14.07 -0.68 15.72
N SER A 233 -15.32 -0.22 15.63
CA SER A 233 -15.62 1.22 15.53
C SER A 233 -15.12 1.97 16.76
N THR A 234 -15.37 1.43 17.97
CA THR A 234 -14.84 2.03 19.22
C THR A 234 -13.32 2.06 19.24
N LEU A 235 -12.65 0.99 18.76
CA LEU A 235 -11.19 1.00 18.63
C LEU A 235 -10.73 2.11 17.67
N LEU A 236 -11.33 2.22 16.49
CA LEU A 236 -10.96 3.23 15.48
C LEU A 236 -11.14 4.65 16.03
N GLU A 237 -12.28 4.94 16.66
CA GLU A 237 -12.55 6.23 17.30
C GLU A 237 -11.56 6.55 18.43
N SER A 238 -11.17 5.55 19.24
CA SER A 238 -10.16 5.72 20.29
C SER A 238 -8.73 5.95 19.77
N ASN A 239 -8.50 5.66 18.49
CA ASN A 239 -7.25 5.95 17.78
C ASN A 239 -7.36 7.21 16.93
N GLU A 240 -8.26 8.12 17.30
CA GLU A 240 -8.43 9.45 16.67
C GLU A 240 -8.81 9.37 15.18
N LEU A 241 -9.41 8.26 14.74
CA LEU A 241 -9.99 8.16 13.40
C LEU A 241 -11.42 8.67 13.42
N GLU A 242 -11.67 9.69 12.62
CA GLU A 242 -13.01 10.22 12.43
C GLU A 242 -13.87 9.22 11.63
N ARG A 243 -15.08 8.99 12.13
CA ARG A 243 -16.12 8.27 11.39
C ARG A 243 -16.77 9.22 10.39
N LYS A 244 -16.75 8.86 9.11
CA LYS A 244 -17.30 9.64 8.01
C LYS A 244 -18.45 8.90 7.34
N ASP A 245 -19.41 9.64 6.81
CA ASP A 245 -20.53 9.08 6.03
C ASP A 245 -20.04 8.43 4.73
N SER A 246 -19.00 9.01 4.14
CA SER A 246 -18.26 8.49 2.99
C SER A 246 -16.80 8.91 3.08
N ILE A 247 -15.91 8.11 2.50
CA ILE A 247 -14.50 8.44 2.30
C ILE A 247 -14.13 8.18 0.85
N VAL A 248 -13.41 9.12 0.23
CA VAL A 248 -12.71 8.88 -1.04
C VAL A 248 -11.52 8.01 -0.75
N SER A 249 -11.27 7.02 -1.60
CA SER A 249 -10.15 6.10 -1.46
C SER A 249 -9.46 5.92 -2.80
N ILE A 250 -8.27 5.33 -2.78
CA ILE A 250 -7.47 5.23 -4.00
C ILE A 250 -8.12 4.39 -5.11
N ASP A 251 -9.06 3.51 -4.76
CA ASP A 251 -9.87 2.72 -5.69
C ASP A 251 -11.14 3.46 -6.19
N ALA A 252 -11.40 4.68 -5.73
CA ALA A 252 -12.54 5.50 -6.12
C ALA A 252 -12.18 6.41 -7.32
N GLY A 253 -11.85 5.81 -8.47
CA GLY A 253 -11.61 6.57 -9.71
C GLY A 253 -10.29 7.34 -9.77
N ILE A 254 -9.37 7.11 -8.82
CA ILE A 254 -8.01 7.65 -8.83
C ILE A 254 -7.11 6.65 -9.57
N HIS A 255 -6.46 7.08 -10.65
CA HIS A 255 -5.48 6.26 -11.34
C HIS A 255 -4.26 6.04 -10.45
N HIS A 256 -3.84 4.78 -10.31
CA HIS A 256 -2.75 4.39 -9.43
C HIS A 256 -2.06 3.13 -9.93
N TRP A 257 -0.88 2.88 -9.37
CA TRP A 257 -0.08 1.69 -9.63
C TRP A 257 0.14 0.91 -8.35
N HIS A 258 0.10 -0.41 -8.48
CA HIS A 258 0.65 -1.32 -7.48
C HIS A 258 2.13 -1.51 -7.77
N TYR A 259 2.95 -1.58 -6.73
CA TYR A 259 4.36 -1.90 -6.85
C TYR A 259 4.83 -2.72 -5.66
N ARG A 260 6.02 -3.31 -5.80
CA ARG A 260 6.74 -3.94 -4.69
C ARG A 260 8.06 -3.19 -4.48
N ILE A 261 8.51 -3.10 -3.23
CA ILE A 261 9.84 -2.57 -2.92
C ILE A 261 10.92 -3.53 -3.44
N SER A 262 12.14 -3.03 -3.65
CA SER A 262 13.23 -3.80 -4.30
C SER A 262 13.58 -5.09 -3.56
N ASP A 263 13.56 -5.04 -2.23
CA ASP A 263 13.82 -6.17 -1.33
C ASP A 263 12.66 -7.18 -1.24
N SER A 264 11.52 -6.89 -1.87
CA SER A 264 10.39 -7.82 -1.95
C SER A 264 10.67 -8.95 -2.93
N LEU A 265 10.18 -10.16 -2.64
CA LEU A 265 10.32 -11.32 -3.50
C LEU A 265 9.43 -11.22 -4.75
N GLU A 266 9.88 -11.84 -5.82
CA GLU A 266 9.06 -12.11 -7.01
C GLU A 266 7.93 -13.08 -6.70
N LYS A 267 6.85 -13.07 -7.50
CA LYS A 267 5.65 -13.91 -7.26
C LYS A 267 5.97 -15.39 -7.05
N GLU A 268 6.83 -16.00 -7.87
CA GLU A 268 7.21 -17.42 -7.72
C GLU A 268 8.03 -17.70 -6.46
N GLN A 269 8.90 -16.77 -6.07
CA GLN A 269 9.66 -16.86 -4.83
C GLN A 269 8.73 -16.70 -3.62
N MET A 270 7.74 -15.81 -3.70
CA MET A 270 6.73 -15.64 -2.67
C MET A 270 5.87 -16.89 -2.50
N LYS A 271 5.47 -17.55 -3.59
CA LYS A 271 4.77 -18.86 -3.55
C LYS A 271 5.60 -19.92 -2.83
N ALA A 272 6.91 -19.97 -3.10
CA ALA A 272 7.82 -20.91 -2.44
C ALA A 272 7.97 -20.59 -0.95
N LEU A 273 8.13 -19.30 -0.59
CA LEU A 273 8.20 -18.83 0.78
C LEU A 273 6.94 -19.22 1.58
N LEU A 274 5.76 -18.90 1.08
CA LEU A 274 4.48 -19.23 1.73
C LEU A 274 4.37 -20.73 2.03
N LYS A 275 4.68 -21.58 1.05
CA LYS A 275 4.69 -23.04 1.24
C LYS A 275 5.67 -23.48 2.32
N SER A 276 6.87 -22.89 2.36
CA SER A 276 7.88 -23.19 3.37
C SER A 276 7.45 -22.76 4.79
N LEU A 277 6.62 -21.72 4.89
CA LEU A 277 6.02 -21.22 6.12
C LEU A 277 4.72 -21.94 6.51
N GLY A 278 4.42 -23.07 5.86
CA GLY A 278 3.26 -23.91 6.20
C GLY A 278 1.94 -23.49 5.55
N PHE A 279 1.93 -22.46 4.68
CA PHE A 279 0.73 -22.14 3.92
C PHE A 279 0.45 -23.19 2.86
N LYS A 280 -0.83 -23.51 2.68
CA LYS A 280 -1.32 -24.45 1.66
C LYS A 280 -2.06 -23.67 0.57
N PRO A 281 -1.92 -24.04 -0.72
CA PRO A 281 -2.81 -23.51 -1.76
C PRO A 281 -4.27 -23.82 -1.41
N TRP A 282 -5.14 -22.85 -1.61
CA TRP A 282 -6.57 -22.99 -1.38
C TRP A 282 -7.34 -22.64 -2.65
N THR A 283 -8.43 -23.37 -2.91
CA THR A 283 -9.32 -23.10 -4.05
C THR A 283 -10.71 -22.87 -3.51
N PRO A 284 -11.35 -21.71 -3.78
CA PRO A 284 -12.73 -21.49 -3.35
C PRO A 284 -13.65 -22.59 -3.89
N GLY A 285 -14.36 -23.28 -3.00
CA GLY A 285 -15.34 -24.31 -3.37
C GLY A 285 -14.79 -25.72 -3.64
N SER A 286 -13.50 -25.98 -3.38
CA SER A 286 -12.95 -27.34 -3.31
C SER A 286 -13.32 -28.06 -2.03
#